data_AF-A0A1C5ACB0-F1
#
_entry.id   AF-A0A1C5ACB0-F1
#
_cell.length_a   1.000
_cell.length_b   1.000
_cell.length_c   1.000
_cell.angle_alpha   90.00
_cell.angle_beta   90.00
_cell.angle_gamma   90.00
#
_symmetry.space_group_name_H-M   'P 1'
#
loop_
_entity.id
_entity.type
_entity.pdbx_description
1 polymer ?
#
loop_
_entity_poly.entity_id
_entity_poly.type
_entity_poly.pdbx_seq_one_letter_code
_entity_poly.pdbx_strand_id
1 'polypeptide(L)'
;MPDHRRSPWTPLAPLATLILVTAVTGCSSPPTNNPDPDDIDQGIRTFDFRNTLWLDYSTLSGTPILLNLKLKNGRFEGKIDSPSRQNETLKYEIFGSPAFADVDDDGDEDAALALQSADQGMQLSWYMWVWQDGSAQQLHYPFYRHSRCDAAQTEVHPAESGFQVSTSLKSQKDTCAAPPMKKLQYFVSARNGYPIRIHPAPSAPDRDCFSEDMQKAVIRNPIAAKVAPEEAAPEIGEPEVYGRVEVSVTHEEFLLARLTTDERTVCGWVRRSAFGNQALEE
;
A
#
# COMPACT_ATOMS: atom_id res chain seq x y z
N MET A 1 41.38 -31.16 -39.66
CA MET A 1 41.02 -32.05 -40.78
C MET A 1 39.98 -33.04 -40.28
N PRO A 2 38.92 -33.29 -41.05
CA PRO A 2 37.62 -33.73 -40.55
C PRO A 2 37.50 -35.25 -40.54
N ASP A 3 36.64 -35.78 -39.67
CA ASP A 3 36.07 -37.10 -39.92
C ASP A 3 34.54 -37.05 -39.80
N HIS A 4 33.93 -37.30 -40.95
CA HIS A 4 32.50 -37.36 -41.19
C HIS A 4 32.05 -38.80 -41.01
N ARG A 5 31.14 -39.07 -40.06
CA ARG A 5 30.31 -40.28 -40.13
C ARG A 5 28.83 -39.92 -40.08
N ARG A 6 28.26 -39.99 -41.28
CA ARG A 6 26.83 -40.04 -41.58
C ARG A 6 26.26 -41.39 -41.10
N SER A 7 25.06 -41.38 -40.54
CA SER A 7 24.20 -42.56 -40.40
C SER A 7 22.92 -42.36 -41.21
N PRO A 8 22.36 -43.40 -41.85
CA PRO A 8 21.30 -43.26 -42.86
C PRO A 8 19.88 -43.36 -42.28
N TRP A 9 18.99 -42.48 -42.76
CA TRP A 9 17.69 -42.75 -43.39
C TRP A 9 17.13 -44.17 -43.15
N THR A 10 15.94 -44.41 -42.57
CA THR A 10 14.55 -44.14 -43.05
C THR A 10 13.58 -45.04 -42.22
N PRO A 11 12.24 -45.09 -42.45
CA PRO A 11 11.19 -44.07 -42.44
C PRO A 11 9.97 -44.51 -41.58
N LEU A 12 8.82 -43.82 -41.75
CA LEU A 12 7.42 -44.20 -41.48
C LEU A 12 6.73 -43.46 -40.32
N ALA A 13 5.97 -42.45 -40.75
CA ALA A 13 4.83 -41.89 -40.05
C ALA A 13 3.72 -42.93 -39.84
N PRO A 14 2.88 -42.73 -38.81
CA PRO A 14 1.45 -42.86 -38.98
C PRO A 14 0.80 -41.48 -38.93
N LEU A 15 -0.09 -41.27 -39.90
CA LEU A 15 -1.13 -40.25 -39.93
C LEU A 15 -1.74 -40.07 -38.52
N ALA A 16 -1.46 -38.94 -37.88
CA ALA A 16 -2.32 -38.42 -36.83
C ALA A 16 -3.42 -37.61 -37.52
N THR A 17 -4.61 -38.20 -37.58
CA THR A 17 -5.85 -37.57 -38.02
C THR A 17 -6.10 -36.32 -37.17
N LEU A 18 -5.80 -35.15 -37.73
CA LEU A 18 -6.14 -33.87 -37.14
C LEU A 18 -7.65 -33.66 -37.30
N ILE A 19 -8.42 -34.06 -36.30
CA ILE A 19 -9.83 -33.65 -36.19
C ILE A 19 -9.81 -32.17 -35.82
N LEU A 20 -9.91 -31.31 -36.84
CA LEU A 20 -10.13 -29.88 -36.67
C LEU A 20 -11.58 -29.69 -36.21
N VAL A 21 -11.85 -29.87 -34.91
CA VAL A 21 -13.09 -29.40 -34.31
C VAL A 21 -12.97 -27.88 -34.25
N THR A 22 -13.48 -27.22 -35.28
CA THR A 22 -13.81 -25.79 -35.25
C THR A 22 -15.03 -25.64 -34.35
N ALA A 23 -14.80 -25.70 -33.04
CA ALA A 23 -15.76 -25.20 -32.09
C ALA A 23 -15.81 -23.68 -32.30
N VAL A 24 -16.79 -23.23 -33.09
CA VAL A 24 -17.23 -21.84 -33.12
C VAL A 24 -17.95 -21.60 -31.79
N THR A 25 -17.20 -21.64 -30.68
CA THR A 25 -17.65 -21.03 -29.44
C THR A 25 -17.66 -19.54 -29.75
N GLY A 26 -18.86 -19.01 -30.00
CA GLY A 26 -19.05 -17.57 -30.00
C GLY A 26 -18.51 -17.05 -28.69
N CYS A 27 -17.35 -16.39 -28.76
CA CYS A 27 -16.86 -15.54 -27.69
C CYS A 27 -17.85 -14.38 -27.60
N SER A 28 -19.01 -14.62 -27.00
CA SER A 28 -19.73 -13.58 -26.30
C SER A 28 -18.76 -13.13 -25.23
N SER A 29 -18.04 -12.05 -25.50
CA SER A 29 -17.30 -11.35 -24.47
C SER A 29 -18.26 -11.24 -23.27
N PRO A 30 -17.87 -11.69 -22.06
CA PRO A 30 -18.70 -11.46 -20.90
C PRO A 30 -19.05 -9.97 -20.92
N PRO A 31 -20.33 -9.59 -20.70
CA PRO A 31 -20.70 -8.19 -20.67
C PRO A 31 -19.74 -7.50 -19.70
N THR A 32 -18.89 -6.64 -20.23
CA THR A 32 -18.09 -5.72 -19.44
C THR A 32 -19.10 -4.75 -18.89
N ASN A 33 -19.69 -5.10 -17.75
CA ASN A 33 -20.43 -4.18 -16.89
C ASN A 33 -19.40 -3.19 -16.33
N ASN A 34 -18.81 -2.37 -17.19
CA ASN A 34 -18.33 -1.08 -16.73
C ASN A 34 -19.62 -0.29 -16.51
N PRO A 35 -20.01 0.01 -15.27
CA PRO A 35 -21.14 0.91 -15.04
C PRO A 35 -20.92 2.17 -15.88
N ASP A 36 -22.01 2.68 -16.45
CA ASP A 36 -21.95 3.99 -17.09
C ASP A 36 -21.44 4.97 -16.01
N PRO A 37 -20.40 5.78 -16.26
CA PRO A 37 -19.89 6.74 -15.27
C PRO A 37 -20.96 7.68 -14.70
N ASP A 38 -22.14 7.74 -15.31
CA ASP A 38 -23.33 8.44 -14.83
C ASP A 38 -24.08 7.73 -13.66
N ASP A 39 -23.65 6.55 -13.19
CA ASP A 39 -24.35 5.76 -12.13
C ASP A 39 -23.51 5.49 -10.86
N ILE A 40 -22.48 6.29 -10.57
CA ILE A 40 -21.70 6.16 -9.32
C ILE A 40 -22.53 6.65 -8.12
N ASP A 41 -22.67 5.85 -7.06
CA ASP A 41 -23.31 6.30 -5.81
C ASP A 41 -22.43 7.32 -5.09
N GLN A 42 -22.94 8.53 -4.90
CA GLN A 42 -22.24 9.62 -4.21
C GLN A 42 -22.67 9.78 -2.74
N GLY A 43 -23.28 8.75 -2.15
CA GLY A 43 -23.79 8.75 -0.78
C GLY A 43 -22.76 9.23 0.26
N ILE A 44 -21.49 8.85 0.08
CA ILE A 44 -20.39 9.23 0.98
C ILE A 44 -20.21 10.74 1.13
N ARG A 45 -20.56 11.54 0.12
CA ARG A 45 -20.42 13.01 0.16
C ARG A 45 -21.27 13.64 1.25
N THR A 46 -22.33 12.96 1.68
CA THR A 46 -23.23 13.41 2.75
C THR A 46 -22.81 12.92 4.14
N PHE A 47 -21.79 12.06 4.23
CA PHE A 47 -21.32 11.52 5.49
C PHE A 47 -20.63 12.59 6.36
N ASP A 48 -20.98 12.64 7.64
CA ASP A 48 -20.42 13.61 8.58
C ASP A 48 -19.09 13.11 9.18
N PHE A 49 -18.02 13.24 8.39
CA PHE A 49 -16.66 12.93 8.83
C PHE A 49 -16.23 13.71 10.09
N ARG A 50 -16.86 14.85 10.39
CA ARG A 50 -16.50 15.74 11.50
C ARG A 50 -17.06 15.27 12.83
N ASN A 51 -18.09 14.44 12.83
CA ASN A 51 -18.76 13.96 14.05
C ASN A 51 -18.82 12.42 14.13
N THR A 52 -17.77 11.76 13.64
CA THR A 52 -17.66 10.29 13.62
C THR A 52 -16.50 9.77 14.48
N LEU A 53 -16.42 8.45 14.63
CA LEU A 53 -15.26 7.77 15.18
C LEU A 53 -14.20 7.61 14.09
N TRP A 54 -12.99 8.08 14.36
CA TRP A 54 -11.81 7.83 13.53
C TRP A 54 -10.90 6.80 14.19
N LEU A 55 -10.23 6.03 13.36
CA LEU A 55 -9.18 5.09 13.72
C LEU A 55 -7.84 5.69 13.30
N ASP A 56 -6.94 5.95 14.23
CA ASP A 56 -5.56 6.36 13.91
C ASP A 56 -4.61 5.22 14.25
N TYR A 57 -4.05 4.58 13.23
CA TYR A 57 -2.99 3.59 13.42
C TYR A 57 -1.72 4.34 13.83
N SER A 58 -1.22 4.20 15.04
CA SER A 58 0.00 4.89 15.47
C SER A 58 1.07 3.85 15.85
N THR A 59 2.33 4.25 15.80
CA THR A 59 3.43 3.44 16.31
C THR A 59 3.99 4.14 17.54
N LEU A 60 3.69 3.59 18.71
CA LEU A 60 4.16 4.16 19.96
C LEU A 60 5.25 3.27 20.53
N SER A 61 6.46 3.82 20.65
CA SER A 61 7.65 3.06 21.06
C SER A 61 7.91 1.82 20.18
N GLY A 62 7.62 1.91 18.88
CA GLY A 62 7.77 0.79 17.94
C GLY A 62 6.71 -0.32 18.09
N THR A 63 5.65 -0.09 18.86
CA THR A 63 4.50 -0.99 18.92
C THR A 63 3.32 -0.35 18.19
N PRO A 64 2.75 -1.04 17.18
CA PRO A 64 1.47 -0.64 16.60
C PRO A 64 0.37 -0.52 17.65
N ILE A 65 -0.35 0.60 17.64
CA ILE A 65 -1.55 0.83 18.44
C ILE A 65 -2.63 1.43 17.55
N LEU A 66 -3.87 0.98 17.73
CA LEU A 66 -5.02 1.57 17.06
C LEU A 66 -5.74 2.52 18.03
N LEU A 67 -5.76 3.80 17.69
CA LEU A 67 -6.38 4.84 18.50
C LEU A 67 -7.82 5.07 18.04
N ASN A 68 -8.76 5.03 18.98
CA ASN A 68 -10.16 5.34 18.75
C ASN A 68 -10.41 6.82 19.08
N LEU A 69 -10.60 7.64 18.06
CA LEU A 69 -10.73 9.09 18.16
C LEU A 69 -12.17 9.49 17.84
N LYS A 70 -13.00 9.73 18.87
CA LYS A 70 -14.36 10.24 18.66
C LYS A 70 -14.30 11.75 18.39
N LEU A 71 -14.36 12.14 17.12
CA LEU A 71 -14.32 13.55 16.73
C LEU A 71 -15.64 14.24 17.04
N LYS A 72 -15.53 15.53 17.39
CA LYS A 72 -16.63 16.48 17.52
C LYS A 72 -16.25 17.73 16.74
N ASN A 73 -17.06 18.12 15.77
CA ASN A 73 -16.80 19.26 14.88
C ASN A 73 -15.40 19.20 14.20
N GLY A 74 -14.98 18.00 13.82
CA GLY A 74 -13.72 17.75 13.11
C GLY A 74 -12.50 17.71 14.03
N ARG A 75 -12.70 17.64 15.35
CA ARG A 75 -11.62 17.67 16.34
C ARG A 75 -11.77 16.62 17.41
N PHE A 76 -10.64 16.11 17.88
CA PHE A 76 -10.54 15.30 19.08
C PHE A 76 -9.60 16.01 20.07
N GLU A 77 -10.02 16.08 21.32
CA GLU A 77 -9.16 16.48 22.45
C GLU A 77 -9.48 15.55 23.61
N GLY A 78 -8.51 14.75 24.02
CA GLY A 78 -8.74 13.72 25.03
C GLY A 78 -7.47 13.03 25.48
N LYS A 79 -7.57 12.33 26.60
CA LYS A 79 -6.52 11.43 27.07
C LYS A 79 -6.71 10.07 26.39
N ILE A 80 -5.62 9.47 25.96
CA ILE A 80 -5.60 8.08 25.50
C ILE A 80 -4.96 7.26 26.60
N ASP A 81 -5.62 6.17 26.97
CA ASP A 81 -5.05 5.21 27.91
C ASP A 81 -3.95 4.44 27.18
N SER A 82 -2.71 4.90 27.33
CA SER A 82 -1.55 4.30 26.70
C SER A 82 -0.40 4.17 27.71
N PRO A 83 0.27 3.00 27.79
CA PRO A 83 1.33 2.75 28.76
C PRO A 83 2.44 3.79 28.78
N SER A 84 2.77 4.39 27.63
CA SER A 84 3.88 5.34 27.48
C SER A 84 3.47 6.81 27.41
N ARG A 85 2.16 7.13 27.46
CA ARG A 85 1.64 8.52 27.41
C ARG A 85 0.62 8.78 28.51
N GLN A 86 0.81 8.18 29.69
CA GLN A 86 -0.10 8.38 30.81
C GLN A 86 -0.26 9.89 31.10
N ASN A 87 -1.51 10.36 31.04
CA ASN A 87 -1.93 11.74 31.26
C ASN A 87 -1.62 12.77 30.17
N GLU A 88 -1.11 12.38 29.01
CA GLU A 88 -0.98 13.31 27.88
C GLU A 88 -2.36 13.57 27.25
N THR A 89 -2.71 14.84 27.10
CA THR A 89 -3.88 15.24 26.30
C THR A 89 -3.45 15.27 24.83
N LEU A 90 -4.01 14.38 24.04
CA LEU A 90 -3.78 14.33 22.60
C LEU A 90 -4.83 15.17 21.89
N LYS A 91 -4.40 15.80 20.80
CA LYS A 91 -5.22 16.67 19.97
C LYS A 91 -5.10 16.22 18.54
N TYR A 92 -6.24 16.01 17.88
CA TYR A 92 -6.30 15.72 16.47
C TYR A 92 -7.35 16.58 15.80
N GLU A 93 -7.14 16.92 14.53
CA GLU A 93 -8.14 17.59 13.72
C GLU A 93 -8.10 17.10 12.27
N ILE A 94 -9.25 17.16 11.59
CA ILE A 94 -9.33 16.92 10.15
C ILE A 94 -8.61 18.05 9.43
N PHE A 95 -7.75 17.68 8.49
CA PHE A 95 -6.97 18.61 7.69
C PHE A 95 -7.45 18.60 6.23
N GLY A 96 -7.74 19.78 5.69
CA GLY A 96 -8.17 19.94 4.30
C GLY A 96 -9.62 19.51 4.04
N SER A 97 -9.93 19.38 2.75
CA SER A 97 -11.21 18.87 2.24
C SER A 97 -11.05 17.42 1.77
N PRO A 98 -12.12 16.61 1.81
CA PRO A 98 -12.08 15.26 1.23
C PRO A 98 -11.81 15.28 -0.27
N ALA A 99 -11.04 14.31 -0.74
CA ALA A 99 -11.02 13.89 -2.15
C ALA A 99 -11.94 12.69 -2.30
N PHE A 100 -12.62 12.57 -3.45
CA PHE A 100 -13.58 11.50 -3.68
C PHE A 100 -13.28 10.75 -4.97
N ALA A 101 -13.31 9.42 -4.93
CA ALA A 101 -13.07 8.52 -6.06
C ALA A 101 -13.58 7.11 -5.68
N ASP A 102 -14.00 6.31 -6.65
CA ASP A 102 -14.24 4.87 -6.46
C ASP A 102 -12.88 4.16 -6.39
N VAL A 103 -12.52 3.60 -5.23
CA VAL A 103 -11.17 3.06 -4.99
C VAL A 103 -11.07 1.55 -5.09
N ASP A 104 -12.17 0.82 -5.13
CA ASP A 104 -12.22 -0.63 -5.30
C ASP A 104 -13.10 -1.10 -6.48
N ASP A 105 -13.50 -0.16 -7.34
CA ASP A 105 -14.25 -0.36 -8.59
C ASP A 105 -15.61 -1.04 -8.37
N ASP A 106 -16.27 -0.75 -7.23
CA ASP A 106 -17.56 -1.33 -6.88
C ASP A 106 -18.78 -0.49 -7.33
N GLY A 107 -18.53 0.70 -7.89
CA GLY A 107 -19.56 1.63 -8.35
C GLY A 107 -20.02 2.62 -7.27
N ASP A 108 -19.50 2.53 -6.05
CA ASP A 108 -19.73 3.48 -4.99
C ASP A 108 -18.53 4.45 -4.88
N GLU A 109 -18.81 5.73 -4.64
CA GLU A 109 -17.75 6.71 -4.44
C GLU A 109 -17.19 6.61 -3.01
N ASP A 110 -15.87 6.60 -2.90
CA ASP A 110 -15.15 6.59 -1.63
C ASP A 110 -14.50 7.95 -1.33
N ALA A 111 -13.89 8.08 -0.15
CA ALA A 111 -13.27 9.33 0.27
C ALA A 111 -11.86 9.15 0.83
N ALA A 112 -10.96 10.06 0.47
CA ALA A 112 -9.67 10.25 1.10
C ALA A 112 -9.65 11.54 1.93
N LEU A 113 -9.29 11.43 3.20
CA LEU A 113 -9.21 12.56 4.13
C LEU A 113 -7.97 12.47 5.02
N ALA A 114 -7.42 13.63 5.37
CA ALA A 114 -6.29 13.72 6.27
C ALA A 114 -6.72 13.97 7.71
N LEU A 115 -6.06 13.27 8.64
CA LEU A 115 -6.10 13.52 10.07
C LEU A 115 -4.73 14.02 10.52
N GLN A 116 -4.71 15.15 11.23
CA GLN A 116 -3.49 15.77 11.73
C GLN A 116 -3.45 15.72 13.27
N SER A 117 -2.32 15.27 13.85
CA SER A 117 -2.05 15.52 15.27
C SER A 117 -1.65 16.98 15.47
N ALA A 118 -2.20 17.62 16.50
CA ALA A 118 -1.84 18.99 16.89
C ALA A 118 -0.82 19.00 18.05
N ASP A 119 -0.05 17.92 18.21
CA ASP A 119 1.09 17.83 19.12
C ASP A 119 2.36 18.42 18.47
N GLN A 120 3.47 18.48 19.22
CA GLN A 120 4.71 19.06 18.69
C GLN A 120 5.26 18.31 17.48
N GLY A 121 4.91 17.04 17.29
CA GLY A 121 5.35 16.23 16.16
C GLY A 121 4.60 16.55 14.86
N MET A 122 3.36 17.04 14.97
CA MET A 122 2.44 17.29 13.86
C MET A 122 2.51 16.20 12.80
N GLN A 123 1.95 15.04 13.12
CA GLN A 123 1.80 13.93 12.21
C GLN A 123 0.55 14.13 11.37
N LEU A 124 0.71 14.20 10.05
CA LEU A 124 -0.39 14.15 9.09
C LEU A 124 -0.49 12.72 8.54
N SER A 125 -1.68 12.12 8.63
CA SER A 125 -1.96 10.78 8.10
C SER A 125 -3.19 10.85 7.20
N TRP A 126 -3.10 10.31 5.99
CA TRP A 126 -4.22 10.24 5.05
C TRP A 126 -4.84 8.84 5.06
N TYR A 127 -6.16 8.80 5.22
CA TYR A 127 -6.96 7.58 5.31
C TYR A 127 -7.98 7.50 4.20
N MET A 128 -8.30 6.28 3.78
CA MET A 128 -9.43 5.97 2.91
C MET A 128 -10.66 5.62 3.76
N TRP A 129 -11.81 6.05 3.28
CA TRP A 129 -13.13 5.71 3.79
C TRP A 129 -13.92 5.13 2.64
N VAL A 130 -14.28 3.86 2.75
CA VAL A 130 -15.05 3.16 1.73
C VAL A 130 -16.55 3.30 1.98
N TRP A 131 -17.34 3.54 0.95
CA TRP A 131 -18.79 3.56 1.03
C TRP A 131 -19.32 2.16 0.80
N GLN A 132 -19.96 1.58 1.81
CA GLN A 132 -20.49 0.23 1.69
C GLN A 132 -21.75 0.08 2.52
N ASP A 133 -22.77 -0.54 1.92
CA ASP A 133 -24.06 -0.80 2.56
C ASP A 133 -24.72 0.47 3.13
N GLY A 134 -24.55 1.61 2.44
CA GLY A 134 -25.10 2.91 2.85
C GLY A 134 -24.38 3.54 4.05
N SER A 135 -23.13 3.14 4.33
CA SER A 135 -22.34 3.68 5.43
C SER A 135 -20.86 3.84 5.05
N ALA A 136 -20.19 4.84 5.61
CA ALA A 136 -18.76 5.03 5.41
C ALA A 136 -17.96 4.21 6.43
N GLN A 137 -17.04 3.36 5.95
CA GLN A 137 -16.15 2.54 6.75
C GLN A 137 -14.70 2.97 6.54
N GLN A 138 -13.99 3.28 7.61
CA GLN A 138 -12.58 3.67 7.50
C GLN A 138 -11.67 2.45 7.33
N LEU A 139 -10.75 2.50 6.36
CA LEU A 139 -9.66 1.52 6.30
C LEU A 139 -8.66 1.77 7.45
N HIS A 140 -8.21 0.69 8.10
CA HIS A 140 -7.40 0.78 9.32
C HIS A 140 -6.04 1.45 9.12
N TYR A 141 -5.39 1.19 7.99
CA TYR A 141 -4.06 1.72 7.68
C TYR A 141 -4.20 3.02 6.89
N PRO A 142 -3.40 4.07 7.17
CA PRO A 142 -3.33 5.17 6.23
C PRO A 142 -2.61 4.73 4.96
N PHE A 143 -2.90 5.37 3.85
CA PHE A 143 -2.13 5.18 2.62
C PHE A 143 -0.95 6.16 2.52
N TYR A 144 -0.87 7.14 3.42
CA TYR A 144 0.25 8.06 3.48
C TYR A 144 0.37 8.70 4.87
N ARG A 145 1.61 8.89 5.33
CA ARG A 145 1.91 9.50 6.62
C ARG A 145 3.21 10.29 6.56
N HIS A 146 3.24 11.43 7.23
CA HIS A 146 4.49 12.15 7.51
C HIS A 146 4.40 12.95 8.81
N SER A 147 5.56 13.18 9.43
CA SER A 147 5.69 14.21 10.46
C SER A 147 6.00 15.57 9.83
N ARG A 148 6.01 16.62 10.65
CA ARG A 148 6.46 17.96 10.24
C ARG A 148 7.86 18.01 9.60
N CYS A 149 8.71 17.01 9.89
CA CYS A 149 10.09 17.01 9.43
C CYS A 149 10.33 16.10 8.21
N ASP A 150 9.37 15.27 7.80
CA ASP A 150 9.59 14.26 6.76
C ASP A 150 9.18 14.74 5.37
N ALA A 151 8.13 15.57 5.28
CA ALA A 151 7.60 16.06 4.01
C ALA A 151 7.24 17.55 4.08
N ALA A 152 7.26 18.21 2.92
CA ALA A 152 6.94 19.63 2.81
C ALA A 152 5.46 19.90 2.54
N GLN A 153 4.88 19.16 1.58
CA GLN A 153 3.49 19.28 1.18
C GLN A 153 3.06 17.97 0.54
N THR A 154 1.81 17.60 0.79
CA THR A 154 1.16 16.44 0.20
C THR A 154 -0.18 16.86 -0.34
N GLU A 155 -0.44 16.46 -1.57
CA GLU A 155 -1.71 16.64 -2.26
C GLU A 155 -2.26 15.26 -2.63
N VAL A 156 -3.56 15.11 -2.44
CA VAL A 156 -4.30 13.91 -2.83
C VAL A 156 -5.42 14.35 -3.74
N HIS A 157 -5.42 13.83 -4.96
CA HIS A 157 -6.39 14.14 -6.00
C HIS A 157 -7.13 12.86 -6.40
N PRO A 158 -8.43 12.95 -6.72
CA PRO A 158 -9.14 11.84 -7.36
C PRO A 158 -8.42 11.34 -8.61
N ALA A 159 -8.43 10.03 -8.83
CA ALA A 159 -7.92 9.38 -10.03
C ALA A 159 -8.85 8.24 -10.44
N GLU A 160 -8.62 7.64 -11.61
CA GLU A 160 -9.29 6.40 -12.00
C GLU A 160 -8.89 5.28 -11.04
N SER A 161 -9.88 4.56 -10.50
CA SER A 161 -9.72 3.46 -9.54
C SER A 161 -8.89 3.81 -8.31
N GLY A 162 -9.03 5.04 -7.79
CA GLY A 162 -8.33 5.46 -6.58
C GLY A 162 -7.95 6.93 -6.47
N PHE A 163 -6.80 7.17 -5.83
CA PHE A 163 -6.27 8.51 -5.62
C PHE A 163 -4.84 8.65 -6.14
N GLN A 164 -4.55 9.79 -6.76
CA GLN A 164 -3.20 10.21 -7.06
C GLN A 164 -2.64 11.00 -5.87
N VAL A 165 -1.52 10.52 -5.33
CA VAL A 165 -0.78 11.19 -4.25
C VAL A 165 0.45 11.86 -4.83
N SER A 166 0.63 13.15 -4.54
CA SER A 166 1.81 13.94 -4.89
C SER A 166 2.43 14.50 -3.61
N THR A 167 3.68 14.13 -3.32
CA THR A 167 4.39 14.55 -2.10
C THR A 167 5.84 14.94 -2.42
N SER A 168 6.46 15.74 -1.55
CA SER A 168 7.89 16.03 -1.59
C SER A 168 8.56 15.59 -0.28
N LEU A 169 9.48 14.63 -0.39
CA LEU A 169 10.17 13.99 0.72
C LEU A 169 11.52 14.65 0.99
N LYS A 170 11.89 14.71 2.27
CA LYS A 170 13.22 15.10 2.76
C LYS A 170 14.10 13.88 2.97
N SER A 171 15.43 14.03 2.93
CA SER A 171 16.29 12.94 3.43
C SER A 171 16.15 12.87 4.94
N GLN A 172 16.17 11.66 5.50
CA GLN A 172 16.16 11.48 6.95
C GLN A 172 17.42 12.04 7.64
N LYS A 173 18.50 12.24 6.88
CA LYS A 173 19.74 12.86 7.38
C LYS A 173 19.66 14.38 7.43
N ASP A 174 18.65 14.96 6.79
CA ASP A 174 18.49 16.40 6.74
C ASP A 174 17.90 16.95 8.03
N THR A 175 18.23 18.20 8.33
CA THR A 175 17.54 18.92 9.41
C THR A 175 16.09 19.20 9.03
N CYS A 176 15.20 19.34 10.01
CA CYS A 176 13.79 19.67 9.77
C CYS A 176 13.58 20.94 8.91
N ALA A 177 14.55 21.87 8.95
CA ALA A 177 14.53 23.13 8.17
C ALA A 177 15.01 22.98 6.72
N ALA A 178 15.60 21.84 6.34
CA ALA A 178 16.06 21.61 4.98
C ALA A 178 14.89 21.55 3.99
N PRO A 179 15.08 21.97 2.74
CA PRO A 179 14.08 21.81 1.69
C PRO A 179 13.90 20.32 1.34
N PRO A 180 12.71 19.90 0.85
CA PRO A 180 12.54 18.55 0.35
C PRO A 180 13.38 18.33 -0.92
N MET A 181 13.96 17.14 -1.05
CA MET A 181 14.89 16.82 -2.14
C MET A 181 14.26 15.96 -3.22
N LYS A 182 13.21 15.21 -2.91
CA LYS A 182 12.62 14.21 -3.82
C LYS A 182 11.12 14.41 -3.96
N LYS A 183 10.68 14.72 -5.18
CA LYS A 183 9.26 14.65 -5.54
C LYS A 183 8.89 13.20 -5.78
N LEU A 184 7.76 12.78 -5.24
CA LEU A 184 7.20 11.46 -5.41
C LEU A 184 5.72 11.60 -5.80
N GLN A 185 5.34 10.88 -6.84
CA GLN A 185 3.96 10.76 -7.29
C GLN A 185 3.63 9.28 -7.43
N TYR A 186 2.48 8.88 -6.91
CA TYR A 186 2.00 7.50 -6.97
C TYR A 186 0.48 7.44 -6.91
N PHE A 187 -0.07 6.27 -7.21
CA PHE A 187 -1.51 6.03 -7.17
C PHE A 187 -1.82 4.97 -6.12
N VAL A 188 -2.88 5.19 -5.36
CA VAL A 188 -3.36 4.30 -4.31
C VAL A 188 -4.81 3.91 -4.55
N SER A 189 -5.14 2.67 -4.22
CA SER A 189 -6.46 2.05 -4.33
C SER A 189 -6.71 1.21 -3.06
N ALA A 190 -7.88 0.60 -2.93
CA ALA A 190 -8.17 -0.37 -1.88
C ALA A 190 -8.21 -1.80 -2.42
N ARG A 191 -7.79 -2.76 -1.60
CA ARG A 191 -7.88 -4.19 -1.91
C ARG A 191 -8.09 -5.00 -0.64
N ASN A 192 -9.21 -5.70 -0.55
CA ASN A 192 -9.60 -6.51 0.61
C ASN A 192 -9.56 -5.73 1.94
N GLY A 193 -9.97 -4.45 1.93
CA GLY A 193 -9.95 -3.59 3.12
C GLY A 193 -8.58 -2.98 3.46
N TYR A 194 -7.60 -3.08 2.56
CA TYR A 194 -6.27 -2.48 2.73
C TYR A 194 -5.98 -1.45 1.65
N PRO A 195 -5.42 -0.29 2.00
CA PRO A 195 -4.85 0.58 1.00
C PRO A 195 -3.64 -0.10 0.36
N ILE A 196 -3.50 0.06 -0.96
CA ILE A 196 -2.39 -0.45 -1.75
C ILE A 196 -1.94 0.62 -2.75
N ARG A 197 -0.63 0.78 -2.91
CA ARG A 197 -0.10 1.54 -4.04
C ARG A 197 -0.20 0.66 -5.30
N ILE A 198 -0.83 1.15 -6.36
CA ILE A 198 -1.00 0.40 -7.62
C ILE A 198 -0.04 0.86 -8.72
N HIS A 199 0.41 2.11 -8.69
CA HIS A 199 1.40 2.66 -9.62
C HIS A 199 2.49 3.51 -8.93
N PRO A 200 3.74 3.54 -9.44
CA PRO A 200 4.20 2.91 -10.70
C PRO A 200 4.37 1.39 -10.62
N ALA A 201 4.57 0.85 -9.42
CA ALA A 201 4.57 -0.59 -9.17
C ALA A 201 3.83 -0.89 -7.85
N PRO A 202 3.13 -2.03 -7.75
CA PRO A 202 2.46 -2.45 -6.53
C PRO A 202 3.36 -2.41 -5.30
N SER A 203 2.91 -1.75 -4.22
CA SER A 203 3.65 -1.68 -2.94
C SER A 203 2.75 -1.39 -1.74
N ALA A 204 3.30 -1.56 -0.54
CA ALA A 204 2.76 -0.91 0.65
C ALA A 204 2.73 0.62 0.44
N PRO A 205 1.66 1.31 0.84
CA PRO A 205 1.48 2.73 0.53
C PRO A 205 2.05 3.67 1.60
N ASP A 206 2.06 3.25 2.88
CA ASP A 206 2.30 4.11 4.03
C ASP A 206 3.79 4.38 4.36
N ARG A 207 4.70 3.67 3.69
CA ARG A 207 6.14 3.76 3.94
C ARG A 207 6.93 3.87 2.65
N ASP A 208 7.79 4.88 2.63
CA ASP A 208 8.80 4.95 1.58
C ASP A 208 9.97 4.00 1.90
N CYS A 209 10.08 2.89 1.17
CA CYS A 209 11.25 2.01 1.19
C CYS A 209 12.52 2.64 0.57
N PHE A 210 12.54 3.93 0.30
CA PHE A 210 13.76 4.67 -0.07
C PHE A 210 14.55 5.18 1.13
N SER A 211 14.24 4.71 2.36
CA SER A 211 15.04 4.99 3.54
C SER A 211 16.52 4.63 3.32
N GLU A 212 17.43 5.53 3.71
CA GLU A 212 18.87 5.36 3.53
C GLU A 212 19.50 4.38 4.54
N ASP A 213 18.75 3.99 5.56
CA ASP A 213 19.17 3.12 6.67
C ASP A 213 18.79 1.63 6.47
N MET A 214 18.23 1.27 5.31
CA MET A 214 17.90 -0.13 5.03
C MET A 214 19.18 -0.97 4.91
N GLN A 215 19.22 -2.08 5.64
CA GLN A 215 20.34 -3.02 5.66
C GLN A 215 20.13 -4.11 4.62
N LYS A 216 21.22 -4.62 4.04
CA LYS A 216 21.13 -5.79 3.16
C LYS A 216 20.71 -7.00 3.98
N ALA A 217 19.85 -7.82 3.41
CA ALA A 217 19.46 -9.10 3.97
C ALA A 217 19.49 -10.20 2.92
N VAL A 218 19.40 -11.45 3.38
CA VAL A 218 19.36 -12.63 2.52
C VAL A 218 18.07 -13.39 2.75
N ILE A 219 17.38 -13.72 1.67
CA ILE A 219 16.22 -14.62 1.69
C ILE A 219 16.53 -15.80 0.78
N ARG A 220 16.25 -17.02 1.27
CA ARG A 220 16.59 -18.26 0.54
C ARG A 220 15.40 -18.88 -0.18
N ASN A 221 14.19 -18.55 0.23
CA ASN A 221 12.96 -19.12 -0.32
C ASN A 221 12.18 -18.04 -1.06
N PRO A 222 11.33 -18.41 -2.04
CA PRO A 222 10.38 -17.47 -2.61
C PRO A 222 9.52 -16.83 -1.53
N ILE A 223 9.31 -15.52 -1.61
CA ILE A 223 8.43 -14.78 -0.69
C ILE A 223 7.61 -13.75 -1.46
N ALA A 224 6.46 -13.36 -0.91
CA ALA A 224 5.74 -12.17 -1.34
C ALA A 224 5.74 -11.15 -0.20
N ALA A 225 5.93 -9.87 -0.54
CA ALA A 225 5.72 -8.80 0.43
C ALA A 225 4.22 -8.60 0.69
N LYS A 226 3.86 -8.06 1.85
CA LYS A 226 2.48 -7.70 2.21
C LYS A 226 2.28 -6.20 2.22
N VAL A 227 1.04 -5.76 1.98
CA VAL A 227 0.67 -4.34 2.00
C VAL A 227 0.71 -3.71 3.41
N ALA A 228 0.59 -4.53 4.45
CA ALA A 228 0.60 -4.13 5.86
C ALA A 228 1.34 -5.18 6.73
N PRO A 229 1.81 -4.81 7.95
CA PRO A 229 2.58 -5.69 8.83
C PRO A 229 1.70 -6.68 9.61
N GLU A 230 0.84 -7.43 8.91
CA GLU A 230 -0.02 -8.43 9.52
C GLU A 230 -0.33 -9.59 8.56
N GLU A 231 -0.71 -10.73 9.12
CA GLU A 231 -0.87 -11.96 8.35
C GLU A 231 -2.00 -11.91 7.34
N ALA A 232 -3.12 -11.29 7.71
CA ALA A 232 -4.30 -11.15 6.88
C ALA A 232 -4.07 -10.17 5.70
N ALA A 233 -3.01 -9.35 5.74
CA ALA A 233 -2.73 -8.37 4.72
C ALA A 233 -2.47 -9.03 3.35
N PRO A 234 -3.08 -8.52 2.27
CA PRO A 234 -2.86 -8.99 0.91
C PRO A 234 -1.37 -8.99 0.53
N GLU A 235 -1.00 -10.01 -0.23
CA GLU A 235 0.33 -10.12 -0.84
C GLU A 235 0.47 -9.18 -2.05
N ILE A 236 1.67 -8.67 -2.25
CA ILE A 236 2.05 -7.77 -3.34
C ILE A 236 2.70 -8.62 -4.44
N GLY A 237 1.86 -9.09 -5.35
CA GLY A 237 2.27 -10.02 -6.40
C GLY A 237 2.44 -11.46 -5.88
N GLU A 238 3.03 -12.31 -6.72
CA GLU A 238 3.28 -13.71 -6.40
C GLU A 238 4.59 -13.89 -5.63
N PRO A 239 4.74 -14.98 -4.85
CA PRO A 239 6.00 -15.30 -4.18
C PRO A 239 7.15 -15.53 -5.17
N GLU A 240 8.26 -14.82 -4.97
CA GLU A 240 9.41 -14.82 -5.88
C GLU A 240 10.75 -14.85 -5.16
N VAL A 241 11.80 -15.26 -5.87
CA VAL A 241 13.19 -15.15 -5.40
C VAL A 241 13.74 -13.80 -5.85
N TYR A 242 14.18 -12.99 -4.89
CA TYR A 242 14.72 -11.65 -5.16
C TYR A 242 16.24 -11.67 -5.21
N GLY A 243 16.81 -10.99 -6.21
CA GLY A 243 18.26 -10.86 -6.39
C GLY A 243 18.89 -9.89 -5.38
N ARG A 244 18.12 -8.91 -4.90
CA ARG A 244 18.53 -7.99 -3.84
C ARG A 244 17.39 -7.78 -2.86
N VAL A 245 17.73 -7.87 -1.58
CA VAL A 245 16.81 -7.68 -0.46
C VAL A 245 17.44 -6.70 0.51
N GLU A 246 16.68 -5.67 0.87
CA GLU A 246 17.06 -4.71 1.89
C GLU A 246 15.90 -4.54 2.87
N VAL A 247 16.20 -4.38 4.15
CA VAL A 247 15.19 -4.31 5.22
C VAL A 247 15.47 -3.16 6.18
N SER A 248 14.43 -2.53 6.68
CA SER A 248 14.52 -1.67 7.87
C SER A 248 14.47 -2.57 9.11
N VAL A 249 15.56 -2.62 9.86
CA VAL A 249 15.69 -3.52 11.01
C VAL A 249 15.01 -2.89 12.22
N THR A 250 13.80 -3.36 12.52
CA THR A 250 13.06 -3.02 13.75
C THR A 250 12.98 -4.25 14.65
N HIS A 251 12.52 -4.14 15.90
CA HIS A 251 12.26 -5.31 16.75
C HIS A 251 10.95 -6.04 16.42
N GLU A 252 10.26 -5.65 15.35
CA GLU A 252 8.91 -6.14 15.02
C GLU A 252 8.93 -7.52 14.34
N GLU A 253 7.78 -8.19 14.33
CA GLU A 253 7.61 -9.48 13.63
C GLU A 253 7.66 -9.31 12.11
N PHE A 254 7.18 -8.19 11.59
CA PHE A 254 7.26 -7.82 10.19
C PHE A 254 8.30 -6.72 10.01
N LEU A 255 9.15 -6.88 9.01
CA LEU A 255 10.14 -5.89 8.62
C LEU A 255 9.68 -5.23 7.33
N LEU A 256 9.80 -3.91 7.26
CA LEU A 256 9.67 -3.20 6.00
C LEU A 256 10.83 -3.60 5.09
N ALA A 257 10.53 -4.10 3.90
CA ALA A 257 11.50 -4.66 2.97
C ALA A 257 11.38 -4.02 1.58
N ARG A 258 12.55 -3.79 0.98
CA ARG A 258 12.74 -3.46 -0.43
C ARG A 258 13.26 -4.71 -1.12
N LEU A 259 12.44 -5.27 -2.01
CA LEU A 259 12.68 -6.52 -2.70
C LEU A 259 12.87 -6.23 -4.20
N THR A 260 14.04 -6.52 -4.75
CA THR A 260 14.40 -6.17 -6.12
C THR A 260 14.74 -7.42 -6.94
N THR A 261 14.09 -7.55 -8.10
CA THR A 261 14.45 -8.46 -9.18
C THR A 261 15.15 -7.67 -10.29
N ASP A 262 15.55 -8.34 -11.38
CA ASP A 262 16.12 -7.65 -12.55
C ASP A 262 15.12 -6.72 -13.25
N GLU A 263 13.82 -6.96 -13.06
CA GLU A 263 12.74 -6.26 -13.76
C GLU A 263 12.04 -5.22 -12.91
N ARG A 264 11.98 -5.41 -11.59
CA ARG A 264 11.16 -4.57 -10.71
C ARG A 264 11.68 -4.48 -9.28
N THR A 265 11.19 -3.46 -8.58
CA THR A 265 11.36 -3.32 -7.13
C THR A 265 10.00 -3.21 -6.46
N VAL A 266 9.77 -4.06 -5.46
CA VAL A 266 8.60 -4.09 -4.61
C VAL A 266 8.98 -3.58 -3.23
N CYS A 267 8.08 -2.81 -2.62
CA CYS A 267 8.21 -2.33 -1.26
C CYS A 267 7.03 -2.86 -0.44
N GLY A 268 7.29 -3.46 0.71
CA GLY A 268 6.22 -3.95 1.57
C GLY A 268 6.74 -4.67 2.80
N TRP A 269 5.85 -5.36 3.49
CA TRP A 269 6.13 -5.98 4.77
C TRP A 269 6.43 -7.46 4.62
N VAL A 270 7.49 -7.95 5.24
CA VAL A 270 7.90 -9.35 5.19
C VAL A 270 8.11 -9.85 6.61
N ARG A 271 7.58 -11.04 6.95
CA ARG A 271 7.86 -11.67 8.24
C ARG A 271 9.36 -11.80 8.47
N ARG A 272 9.84 -11.40 9.64
CA ARG A 272 11.22 -11.55 10.09
C ARG A 272 11.75 -12.98 9.95
N SER A 273 10.89 -13.99 10.15
CA SER A 273 11.25 -15.39 10.01
C SER A 273 11.72 -15.78 8.59
N ALA A 274 11.39 -14.97 7.56
CA ALA A 274 11.83 -15.20 6.19
C ALA A 274 13.35 -15.00 5.98
N PHE A 275 14.00 -14.20 6.84
CA PHE A 275 15.41 -13.86 6.70
C PHE A 275 16.32 -14.88 7.43
N GLY A 276 15.79 -15.66 8.38
CA GLY A 276 16.59 -16.58 9.20
C GLY A 276 17.51 -15.85 10.21
N ASN A 277 18.15 -16.61 11.11
CA ASN A 277 18.83 -16.06 12.29
C ASN A 277 20.17 -15.33 12.01
N GLN A 278 20.70 -15.41 10.79
CA GLN A 278 22.04 -14.88 10.44
C GLN A 278 22.01 -13.71 9.44
N ALA A 279 20.83 -13.26 9.01
CA ALA A 279 20.70 -12.47 7.77
C ALA A 279 20.69 -10.94 7.95
N LEU A 280 21.02 -10.44 9.13
CA LEU A 280 21.26 -9.01 9.33
C LEU A 280 22.76 -8.85 9.52
N GLU A 281 23.46 -8.55 8.43
CA GLU A 281 24.89 -8.21 8.47
C GLU A 281 25.01 -6.83 9.14
N GLU A 282 25.57 -6.79 10.36
CA GLU A 282 25.94 -5.54 11.06
C GLU A 282 27.00 -4.74 10.30
#